data_AF-A0A224XYA9-F1
#
_entry.id   AF-A0A224XYA9-F1
#
_cell.length_a   1.000
_cell.length_b   1.000
_cell.length_c   1.000
_cell.angle_alpha   90.00
_cell.angle_beta   90.00
_cell.angle_gamma   90.00
#
_symmetry.space_group_name_H-M   'P 1'
#
loop_
_entity.id
_entity.type
_entity.pdbx_description
1 polymer ?
#
loop_
_entity_poly.entity_id
_entity_poly.type
_entity_poly.pdbx_seq_one_letter_code
_entity_poly.pdbx_strand_id
1 'polypeptide(L)'
;SHQPQFSLLPLIDSKRLSPTGNNSSLVDSLKDAFLFAVPKSRRTIQKRRSRRFGFPQYHWKMLVPKMNIITCNTCGHFHEAGVLCPNCYQKIRQETEAIQNAIEAELKLEPIDKEVVVLYDNEIQGKGSDFWQGKRIVEMKKGRPSWFSKNLLQKSTEDNTDSSTNKVKPSDL
;
A
#
# COMPACT_ATOMS: atom_id res chain seq x y z
N SER A 1 -12.33 48.09 9.95
CA SER A 1 -11.25 47.92 10.95
C SER A 1 -11.87 47.73 12.33
N HIS A 2 -12.14 46.49 12.73
CA HIS A 2 -12.61 46.19 14.08
C HIS A 2 -11.55 45.35 14.79
N GLN A 3 -10.87 45.97 15.75
CA GLN A 3 -10.05 45.25 16.72
C GLN A 3 -10.96 44.53 17.70
N PRO A 4 -10.74 43.23 18.02
CA PRO A 4 -11.43 42.59 19.11
C PRO A 4 -10.86 43.11 20.43
N GLN A 5 -11.73 43.66 21.27
CA GLN A 5 -11.39 44.04 22.64
C GLN A 5 -11.07 42.77 23.43
N PHE A 6 -9.83 42.66 23.92
CA PHE A 6 -9.44 41.63 24.88
C PHE A 6 -10.15 41.90 26.20
N SER A 7 -11.20 41.14 26.50
CA SER A 7 -11.79 41.12 27.84
C SER A 7 -10.83 40.40 28.78
N LEU A 8 -10.23 41.16 29.69
CA LEU A 8 -9.48 40.63 30.83
C LEU A 8 -10.47 39.89 31.74
N LEU A 9 -10.47 38.57 31.66
CA LEU A 9 -11.14 37.73 32.65
C LEU A 9 -10.44 37.94 34.01
N PRO A 10 -11.19 38.08 35.12
CA PRO A 10 -10.59 38.23 36.43
C PRO A 10 -9.76 36.98 36.73
N LEU A 11 -8.50 37.18 37.09
CA LEU A 11 -7.66 36.17 37.73
C LEU A 11 -8.44 35.65 38.94
N ILE A 12 -8.95 34.43 38.82
CA ILE A 12 -9.53 33.71 39.95
C ILE A 12 -8.36 33.43 40.88
N ASP A 13 -8.22 34.29 41.89
CA ASP A 13 -7.26 34.14 42.96
C ASP A 13 -7.56 32.82 43.67
N SER A 14 -6.82 31.80 43.28
CA SER A 14 -6.90 30.49 43.90
C SER A 14 -6.23 30.63 45.25
N LYS A 15 -7.00 30.99 46.29
CA LYS A 15 -6.55 30.97 47.68
C LYS A 15 -5.88 29.62 47.94
N ARG A 16 -4.54 29.58 47.92
CA ARG A 16 -3.78 28.45 48.43
C ARG A 16 -3.96 28.49 49.93
N LEU A 17 -4.70 27.52 50.47
CA LEU A 17 -4.69 27.25 51.90
C LEU A 17 -3.22 27.02 52.30
N SER A 18 -2.74 27.79 53.27
CA SER A 18 -1.42 27.60 53.86
C SER A 18 -1.29 26.17 54.40
N PRO A 19 -0.17 25.46 54.18
CA PRO A 19 0.00 24.13 54.71
C PRO A 19 0.04 24.24 56.24
N THR A 20 -1.00 23.76 56.91
CA THR A 20 -1.01 23.60 58.36
C THR A 20 0.06 22.59 58.72
N GLY A 21 1.05 23.02 59.50
CA GLY A 21 2.20 22.21 59.89
C GLY A 21 1.78 20.98 60.69
N ASN A 22 1.75 19.84 60.01
CA ASN A 22 1.74 18.51 60.61
C ASN A 22 2.89 17.75 59.94
N ASN A 23 3.79 17.17 60.73
CA ASN A 23 4.88 16.32 60.24
C ASN A 23 4.28 15.08 59.56
N SER A 24 3.95 15.17 58.27
CA SER A 24 3.49 14.02 57.50
C SER A 24 4.67 13.07 57.34
N SER A 25 4.47 11.80 57.72
CA SER A 25 5.47 10.77 57.53
C SER A 25 5.85 10.66 56.04
N LEU A 26 7.09 10.28 55.72
CA LEU A 26 7.52 10.01 54.33
C LEU A 26 6.53 9.07 53.62
N VAL A 27 5.96 8.13 54.38
CA VAL A 27 4.93 7.19 53.93
C VAL A 27 3.63 7.89 53.52
N ASP A 28 3.18 8.94 54.22
CA ASP A 28 1.98 9.69 53.84
C ASP A 28 2.23 10.58 52.61
N SER A 29 3.45 11.12 52.47
CA SER A 29 3.86 11.83 51.25
C SER A 29 3.93 10.89 50.03
N LEU A 30 4.35 9.63 50.22
CA LEU A 30 4.35 8.60 49.18
C LEU A 30 2.94 8.07 48.84
N LYS A 31 2.03 7.99 49.82
CA LYS A 31 0.61 7.66 49.60
C LYS A 31 -0.10 8.73 48.77
N ASP A 32 0.18 10.01 49.03
CA ASP A 32 -0.29 11.11 48.18
C ASP A 32 0.41 11.11 46.81
N ALA A 33 1.68 10.67 46.75
CA ALA A 33 2.40 10.55 45.48
C ALA A 33 1.76 9.55 44.51
N PHE A 34 1.15 8.47 45.03
CA PHE A 34 0.37 7.53 44.22
C PHE A 34 -0.80 8.19 43.49
N LEU A 35 -1.36 9.27 44.04
CA LEU A 35 -2.49 10.00 43.47
C LEU A 35 -2.09 11.10 42.46
N PHE A 36 -0.80 11.41 42.28
CA PHE A 36 -0.36 12.42 41.31
C PHE A 36 -0.44 11.94 39.84
N ALA A 37 -0.44 10.63 39.59
CA ALA A 37 -0.55 10.06 38.24
C ALA A 37 -2.01 9.88 37.75
N VAL A 38 -3.00 10.18 38.60
CA VAL A 38 -4.43 9.98 38.30
C VAL A 38 -5.10 11.34 38.00
N PRO A 39 -6.00 11.44 37.00
CA PRO A 39 -6.73 12.68 36.74
C PRO A 39 -7.51 13.14 37.97
N LYS A 40 -7.14 14.29 38.54
CA LYS A 40 -7.79 14.84 39.73
C LYS A 40 -9.28 15.19 39.53
N SER A 41 -9.70 15.44 38.29
CA SER A 41 -11.09 15.79 37.95
C SER A 41 -11.55 15.19 36.63
N ARG A 42 -12.87 14.93 36.53
CA ARG A 42 -13.49 14.48 35.29
C ARG A 42 -13.42 15.59 34.24
N ARG A 43 -12.91 15.25 33.05
CA ARG A 43 -12.89 16.20 31.92
C ARG A 43 -14.32 16.53 31.45
N THR A 44 -14.56 17.81 31.20
CA THR A 44 -15.82 18.30 30.61
C THR A 44 -16.05 17.72 29.21
N ILE A 45 -17.29 17.76 28.73
CA ILE A 45 -17.65 17.31 27.38
C ILE A 45 -16.86 18.10 26.33
N GLN A 46 -16.72 19.42 26.50
CA GLN A 46 -15.94 20.29 25.61
C GLN A 46 -14.49 19.82 25.50
N LYS A 47 -13.79 19.61 26.63
CA LYS A 47 -12.39 19.14 26.64
C LYS A 47 -12.25 17.76 25.99
N ARG A 48 -13.23 16.86 26.21
CA ARG A 48 -13.24 15.54 25.55
C ARG A 48 -13.44 15.63 24.03
N ARG A 49 -14.37 16.47 23.56
CA ARG A 49 -14.64 16.69 22.14
C ARG A 49 -13.44 17.32 21.43
N SER A 50 -12.88 18.38 21.99
CA SER A 50 -11.67 19.03 21.46
C SER A 50 -10.49 18.06 21.37
N ARG A 51 -10.29 17.18 22.37
CA ARG A 51 -9.23 16.15 22.30
C ARG A 51 -9.50 15.04 21.28
N ARG A 52 -10.77 14.72 21.01
CA ARG A 52 -11.20 13.66 20.07
C ARG A 52 -11.04 14.11 18.62
N PHE A 53 -11.60 15.27 18.27
CA PHE A 53 -11.59 15.78 16.90
C PHE A 53 -10.36 16.65 16.61
N GLY A 54 -9.77 17.23 17.66
CA GLY A 54 -8.70 18.19 17.50
C GLY A 54 -9.24 19.58 17.22
N PHE A 55 -8.31 20.50 16.95
CA PHE A 55 -8.59 21.83 16.42
C PHE A 55 -7.73 22.02 15.18
N PRO A 56 -8.25 22.59 14.06
CA PRO A 56 -7.54 22.62 12.78
C PRO A 56 -6.15 23.28 12.89
N GLN A 57 -6.04 24.36 13.67
CA GLN A 57 -4.81 25.13 13.81
C GLN A 57 -3.75 24.48 14.74
N TYR A 58 -4.13 23.48 15.55
CA TYR A 58 -3.20 22.86 16.50
C TYR A 58 -2.94 21.40 16.12
N HIS A 59 -3.84 20.51 16.50
CA HIS A 59 -3.68 19.07 16.32
C HIS A 59 -4.96 18.51 15.73
N TRP A 60 -5.04 18.41 14.41
CA TRP A 60 -6.16 17.81 13.70
C TRP A 60 -6.12 16.29 13.80
N LYS A 61 -7.22 15.66 14.23
CA LYS A 61 -7.31 14.18 14.37
C LYS A 61 -8.35 13.55 13.44
N MET A 62 -9.02 14.36 12.63
CA MET A 62 -10.01 13.86 11.70
C MET A 62 -9.34 13.32 10.45
N LEU A 63 -10.03 12.39 9.79
CA LEU A 63 -9.60 11.85 8.50
C LEU A 63 -9.53 12.99 7.49
N VAL A 64 -8.40 13.10 6.81
CA VAL A 64 -8.17 14.10 5.76
C VAL A 64 -8.53 13.46 4.42
N PRO A 65 -9.34 14.12 3.57
CA PRO A 65 -9.66 13.60 2.25
C PRO A 65 -8.38 13.47 1.41
N LYS A 66 -8.23 12.34 0.73
CA LYS A 66 -7.14 12.11 -0.21
C LYS A 66 -7.48 12.76 -1.55
N MET A 67 -6.61 13.64 -2.05
CA MET A 67 -6.79 14.34 -3.34
C MET A 67 -6.05 13.66 -4.51
N ASN A 68 -5.35 12.56 -4.23
CA ASN A 68 -4.51 11.83 -5.17
C ASN A 68 -5.21 10.61 -5.80
N ILE A 69 -6.54 10.60 -5.86
CA ILE A 69 -7.31 9.50 -6.43
C ILE A 69 -7.56 9.79 -7.91
N ILE A 70 -7.06 8.91 -8.77
CA ILE A 70 -7.12 9.02 -10.23
C ILE A 70 -7.84 7.82 -10.85
N THR A 71 -8.40 7.99 -12.04
CA THR A 71 -9.03 6.91 -12.80
C THR A 71 -7.98 6.14 -13.61
N CYS A 72 -8.09 4.81 -13.67
CA CYS A 72 -7.22 3.98 -14.48
C CYS A 72 -7.61 4.06 -15.96
N ASN A 73 -6.63 4.27 -16.84
CA ASN A 73 -6.85 4.35 -18.29
C ASN A 73 -7.29 3.01 -18.90
N THR A 74 -6.91 1.88 -18.31
CA THR A 74 -7.21 0.54 -18.84
C THR A 74 -8.58 0.01 -18.40
N CYS A 75 -8.93 0.17 -17.11
CA CYS A 75 -10.14 -0.44 -16.54
C CYS A 75 -11.15 0.56 -15.96
N GLY A 76 -10.85 1.86 -15.98
CA GLY A 76 -11.73 2.91 -15.44
C GLY A 76 -11.85 2.97 -13.91
N HIS A 77 -11.23 2.04 -13.17
CA HIS A 77 -11.32 2.01 -11.70
C HIS A 77 -10.45 3.10 -11.05
N PHE A 78 -10.87 3.59 -9.90
CA PHE A 78 -10.09 4.53 -9.10
C PHE A 78 -8.89 3.86 -8.44
N HIS A 79 -7.75 4.53 -8.45
CA HIS A 79 -6.53 4.12 -7.76
C HIS A 79 -5.75 5.35 -7.27
N GLU A 80 -4.81 5.13 -6.36
CA GLU A 80 -3.96 6.22 -5.85
C GLU A 80 -2.84 6.55 -6.85
N ALA A 81 -2.58 7.83 -7.07
CA ALA A 81 -1.47 8.28 -7.90
C ALA A 81 -0.12 7.76 -7.34
N GLY A 82 0.71 7.22 -8.23
CA GLY A 82 1.98 6.57 -7.87
C GLY A 82 1.86 5.09 -7.45
N VAL A 83 0.63 4.54 -7.41
CA VAL A 83 0.38 3.13 -7.11
C VAL A 83 -0.25 2.45 -8.32
N LEU A 84 0.11 1.19 -8.58
CA LEU A 84 -0.54 0.41 -9.64
C LEU A 84 -2.03 0.20 -9.35
N CYS A 85 -2.85 0.16 -10.40
CA CYS A 85 -4.28 -0.09 -10.24
C CYS A 85 -4.52 -1.48 -9.61
N PRO A 86 -5.23 -1.58 -8.48
CA PRO A 86 -5.38 -2.84 -7.76
C PRO A 86 -6.18 -3.87 -8.56
N ASN A 87 -7.19 -3.43 -9.33
CA ASN A 87 -8.00 -4.33 -10.15
C ASN A 87 -7.17 -4.94 -11.31
N CYS A 88 -6.44 -4.11 -12.05
CA CYS A 88 -5.54 -4.60 -13.10
C CYS A 88 -4.47 -5.54 -12.53
N TYR A 89 -3.87 -5.16 -11.41
CA TYR A 89 -2.88 -6.00 -10.73
C TYR A 89 -3.47 -7.34 -10.28
N GLN A 90 -4.69 -7.34 -9.74
CA GLN A 90 -5.35 -8.57 -9.31
C GLN A 90 -5.60 -9.54 -10.49
N LYS A 91 -5.98 -9.04 -11.66
CA LYS A 91 -6.13 -9.86 -12.87
C LYS A 91 -4.81 -10.51 -13.29
N ILE A 92 -3.72 -9.72 -13.30
CA ILE A 92 -2.39 -10.21 -13.62
C ILE A 92 -1.96 -11.26 -12.60
N ARG A 93 -2.16 -10.98 -11.31
CA ARG A 93 -1.83 -11.88 -10.21
C ARG A 93 -2.51 -13.23 -10.35
N GLN A 94 -3.83 -13.24 -10.63
CA GLN A 94 -4.59 -14.48 -10.83
C GLN A 94 -4.05 -15.32 -11.99
N GLU A 95 -3.66 -14.67 -13.09
CA GLU A 95 -3.06 -15.35 -14.23
C GLU A 95 -1.67 -15.90 -13.90
N THR A 96 -0.82 -15.11 -13.23
CA THR A 96 0.51 -15.56 -12.82
C THR A 96 0.46 -16.69 -11.78
N GLU A 97 -0.52 -16.67 -10.86
CA GLU A 97 -0.75 -17.77 -9.92
C GLU A 97 -1.18 -19.04 -10.66
N ALA A 98 -2.02 -18.93 -11.68
CA ALA A 98 -2.38 -20.07 -12.52
C ALA A 98 -1.17 -20.64 -13.28
N ILE A 99 -0.30 -19.77 -13.80
CA ILE A 99 0.96 -20.18 -14.46
C ILE A 99 1.89 -20.87 -13.47
N GLN A 100 2.08 -20.32 -12.27
CA GLN A 100 2.90 -20.92 -11.22
C GLN A 100 2.41 -22.31 -10.84
N ASN A 101 1.10 -22.48 -10.66
CA ASN A 101 0.50 -23.78 -10.37
C ASN A 101 0.73 -24.79 -11.50
N ALA A 102 0.67 -24.36 -12.76
CA ALA A 102 0.96 -25.21 -13.91
C ALA A 102 2.44 -25.63 -13.95
N ILE A 103 3.34 -24.68 -13.68
CA ILE A 103 4.79 -24.92 -13.57
C ILE A 103 5.07 -25.95 -12.46
N GLU A 104 4.48 -25.78 -11.28
CA GLU A 104 4.65 -26.70 -10.15
C GLU A 104 4.15 -28.11 -10.48
N ALA A 105 2.99 -28.22 -11.15
CA ALA A 105 2.41 -29.50 -11.54
C ALA A 105 3.27 -30.27 -12.56
N GLU A 106 3.92 -29.56 -13.48
CA GLU A 106 4.80 -30.16 -14.50
C GLU A 106 6.20 -30.49 -13.95
N LEU A 107 6.80 -29.59 -13.17
CA LEU A 107 8.16 -29.75 -12.66
C LEU A 107 8.26 -30.69 -11.46
N LYS A 108 7.21 -30.74 -10.62
CA LYS A 108 7.16 -31.51 -9.37
C LYS A 108 8.37 -31.28 -8.46
N LEU A 109 9.44 -32.06 -8.64
CA LEU A 109 10.66 -32.05 -7.82
C LEU A 109 11.93 -31.78 -8.64
N GLU A 110 11.82 -31.65 -9.96
CA GLU A 110 12.98 -31.43 -10.82
C GLU A 110 13.44 -29.97 -10.76
N PRO A 111 14.77 -29.73 -10.70
CA PRO A 111 15.32 -28.39 -10.82
C PRO A 111 15.01 -27.77 -12.20
N ILE A 112 14.99 -26.44 -12.24
CA ILE A 112 14.75 -25.68 -13.47
C ILE A 112 16.10 -25.39 -14.13
N ASP A 113 16.58 -26.36 -14.91
CA ASP A 113 17.86 -26.23 -15.63
C ASP A 113 17.73 -25.51 -16.98
N LYS A 114 16.50 -25.38 -17.48
CA LYS A 114 16.16 -24.85 -18.81
C LYS A 114 15.13 -23.74 -18.70
N GLU A 115 15.13 -22.85 -19.69
CA GLU A 115 14.15 -21.76 -19.76
C GLU A 115 12.73 -22.31 -19.89
N VAL A 116 11.81 -21.74 -19.10
CA VAL A 116 10.40 -22.12 -19.10
C VAL A 116 9.62 -21.21 -20.04
N VAL A 117 8.90 -21.79 -20.99
CA VAL A 117 8.03 -21.09 -21.93
C VAL A 117 6.59 -21.51 -21.69
N VAL A 118 5.74 -20.52 -21.38
CA VAL A 118 4.30 -20.72 -21.21
C VAL A 118 3.62 -20.70 -22.59
N LEU A 119 2.87 -21.75 -22.89
CA LEU A 119 2.11 -21.92 -24.12
C LEU A 119 0.61 -21.96 -23.83
N TYR A 120 -0.16 -21.20 -24.59
CA TYR A 120 -1.63 -21.24 -24.54
C TYR A 120 -2.21 -22.02 -25.73
N ASP A 121 -3.46 -22.47 -25.63
CA ASP A 121 -4.11 -23.42 -26.56
C ASP A 121 -4.03 -23.06 -28.05
N ASN A 122 -3.92 -21.77 -28.39
CA ASN A 122 -3.91 -21.28 -29.77
C ASN A 122 -2.49 -20.94 -30.31
N GLU A 123 -1.43 -21.27 -29.58
CA GLU A 123 -0.05 -20.87 -29.92
C GLU A 123 0.84 -22.00 -30.44
N ILE A 124 0.29 -23.22 -30.53
CA ILE A 124 1.03 -24.45 -30.88
C ILE A 124 1.45 -24.46 -32.36
N GLN A 125 0.67 -23.85 -33.26
CA GLN A 125 0.75 -24.12 -34.71
C GLN A 125 1.72 -23.23 -35.52
N GLY A 126 2.62 -22.45 -34.89
CA GLY A 126 3.39 -21.42 -35.59
C GLY A 126 4.89 -21.30 -35.28
N LYS A 127 5.49 -22.19 -34.49
CA LYS A 127 6.91 -22.08 -34.08
C LYS A 127 7.73 -23.25 -34.63
N GLY A 128 8.85 -22.93 -35.30
CA GLY A 128 9.79 -23.91 -35.86
C GLY A 128 10.48 -24.78 -34.80
N SER A 129 11.01 -25.92 -35.21
CA SER A 129 11.72 -26.89 -34.36
C SER A 129 12.81 -26.26 -33.50
N ASP A 130 13.50 -25.26 -34.04
CA ASP A 130 14.66 -24.64 -33.41
C ASP A 130 14.29 -23.78 -32.20
N PHE A 131 13.07 -23.22 -32.17
CA PHE A 131 12.59 -22.43 -31.03
C PHE A 131 12.40 -23.29 -29.77
N TRP A 132 12.09 -24.57 -29.96
CA TRP A 132 11.81 -25.52 -28.88
C TRP A 132 13.07 -26.18 -28.32
N GLN A 133 14.17 -26.13 -29.07
CA GLN A 133 15.43 -26.72 -28.63
C GLN A 133 15.94 -25.99 -27.37
N GLY A 134 16.06 -26.75 -26.28
CA GLY A 134 16.60 -26.24 -25.01
C GLY A 134 15.61 -25.53 -24.09
N LYS A 135 14.33 -25.40 -24.45
CA LYS A 135 13.29 -24.78 -23.61
C LYS A 135 12.30 -25.83 -23.08
N ARG A 136 11.81 -25.64 -21.87
CA ARG A 136 10.76 -26.46 -21.25
C ARG A 136 9.41 -25.79 -21.47
N ILE A 137 8.46 -26.53 -22.02
CA ILE A 137 7.15 -26.01 -22.44
C ILE A 137 6.14 -26.31 -21.33
N VAL A 138 5.44 -25.28 -20.87
CA VAL A 138 4.33 -25.40 -19.91
C VAL A 138 3.04 -25.07 -20.60
N GLU A 139 2.09 -26.00 -20.59
CA GLU A 139 0.84 -25.87 -21.33
C GLU A 139 -0.30 -25.34 -20.45
N MET A 140 -0.91 -24.24 -20.89
CA MET A 140 -2.07 -23.62 -20.27
C MET A 140 -3.32 -23.89 -21.10
N LYS A 141 -4.29 -24.59 -20.52
CA LYS A 141 -5.61 -24.95 -21.10
C LYS A 141 -6.57 -23.76 -21.23
N LYS A 142 -6.07 -22.59 -21.61
CA LYS A 142 -6.81 -21.34 -21.79
C LYS A 142 -6.30 -20.61 -23.03
N GLY A 143 -7.07 -19.65 -23.53
CA GLY A 143 -6.58 -18.69 -24.52
C GLY A 143 -5.69 -17.62 -23.86
N ARG A 144 -4.63 -17.18 -24.56
CA ARG A 144 -3.74 -16.12 -24.09
C ARG A 144 -4.52 -14.82 -23.90
N PRO A 145 -4.42 -14.15 -22.73
CA PRO A 145 -5.01 -12.83 -22.55
C PRO A 145 -4.39 -11.79 -23.49
N SER A 146 -5.20 -10.87 -24.03
CA SER A 146 -4.72 -9.84 -24.97
C SER A 146 -3.61 -8.96 -24.40
N TRP A 147 -3.65 -8.65 -23.11
CA TRP A 147 -2.65 -7.84 -22.43
C TRP A 147 -1.33 -8.58 -22.15
N PHE A 148 -1.30 -9.91 -22.31
CA PHE A 148 -0.10 -10.72 -22.09
C PHE A 148 0.51 -11.08 -23.45
N SER A 149 1.37 -10.21 -23.99
CA SER A 149 1.95 -10.41 -25.32
C SER A 149 3.03 -11.51 -25.35
N LYS A 150 3.21 -12.14 -26.52
CA LYS A 150 4.10 -13.30 -26.74
C LYS A 150 5.57 -12.98 -26.48
N ASN A 151 5.95 -11.72 -26.60
CA ASN A 151 7.33 -11.27 -26.60
C ASN A 151 7.86 -10.94 -25.19
N LEU A 152 7.00 -10.93 -24.16
CA LEU A 152 7.39 -10.55 -22.79
C LEU A 152 8.46 -11.45 -22.17
N LEU A 153 8.51 -12.72 -22.58
CA LEU A 153 9.46 -13.71 -22.07
C LEU A 153 10.64 -13.95 -23.04
N GLN A 154 10.68 -13.26 -24.18
CA GLN A 154 11.78 -13.39 -25.14
C GLN A 154 12.93 -12.48 -24.70
N LYS A 155 14.14 -13.04 -24.60
CA LYS A 155 15.36 -12.25 -24.39
C LYS A 155 15.57 -11.32 -25.59
N SER A 156 15.87 -10.06 -25.36
CA SER A 156 16.10 -9.06 -26.42
C SER A 156 17.45 -9.21 -27.15
N THR A 157 18.17 -10.31 -26.92
CA THR A 157 19.48 -10.60 -27.51
C THR A 157 19.33 -11.67 -28.58
N GLU A 158 18.88 -11.26 -29.74
CA GLU A 158 19.45 -11.81 -30.98
C GLU A 158 20.71 -10.98 -31.24
N ASP A 159 21.86 -11.63 -31.40
CA ASP A 159 23.05 -10.99 -31.97
C ASP A 159 22.70 -10.59 -33.40
N ASN A 160 22.15 -9.39 -33.56
CA ASN A 160 21.88 -8.76 -34.85
C ASN A 160 23.21 -8.62 -35.57
N THR A 161 23.52 -9.58 -36.42
CA THR A 161 24.58 -9.48 -37.42
C THR A 161 24.11 -8.73 -38.66
N ASP A 162 22.95 -8.08 -38.63
CA ASP A 162 22.53 -7.11 -39.64
C ASP A 162 21.83 -5.89 -39.01
N SER A 163 22.42 -4.73 -39.28
CA SER A 163 22.10 -3.42 -38.76
C SER A 163 20.75 -2.89 -39.28
N SER A 164 19.65 -3.27 -38.65
CA SER A 164 18.38 -2.55 -38.76
C SER A 164 17.62 -2.64 -37.43
N THR A 165 17.88 -1.69 -36.52
CA THR A 165 17.18 -1.55 -35.24
C THR A 165 15.71 -1.16 -35.45
N ASN A 166 14.88 -2.09 -35.91
CA ASN A 166 13.44 -1.95 -35.80
C ASN A 166 13.06 -2.27 -34.35
N LYS A 167 12.77 -1.23 -33.57
CA LYS A 167 12.07 -1.39 -32.29
C LYS A 167 10.71 -2.04 -32.60
N VAL A 168 10.64 -3.37 -32.50
CA VAL A 168 9.40 -4.12 -32.67
C VAL A 168 8.48 -3.71 -31.52
N LYS A 169 7.52 -2.83 -31.79
CA LYS A 169 6.43 -2.56 -30.86
C LYS A 169 5.70 -3.87 -30.59
N PRO A 170 5.32 -4.19 -29.34
CA PRO A 170 4.48 -5.35 -29.08
C PRO A 170 3.21 -5.20 -29.93
N SER A 171 3.03 -6.10 -30.88
CA SER A 171 1.82 -6.16 -31.70
C SER A 171 0.66 -6.63 -30.82
N ASP A 172 -0.50 -5.99 -31.00
CA ASP A 172 -1.77 -6.13 -30.27
C ASP A 172 -1.78 -5.62 -28.82
N LEU A 173 -1.72 -4.28 -28.68
CA LEU A 173 -2.29 -3.55 -27.54
C LEU A 173 -3.52 -2.76 -27.99
#